data_AF-A0A8I0H5V1-F1
#
_entry.id   AF-A0A8I0H5V1-F1
#
_cell.length_a   1.000
_cell.length_b   1.000
_cell.length_c   1.000
_cell.angle_alpha   90.00
_cell.angle_beta   90.00
_cell.angle_gamma   90.00
#
_symmetry.space_group_name_H-M   'P 1'
#
loop_
_entity.id
_entity.type
_entity.pdbx_description
1 polymer ?
#
loop_
_entity_poly.entity_id
_entity_poly.type
_entity_poly.pdbx_seq_one_letter_code
_entity_poly.pdbx_strand_id
1 'polypeptide(L)' 'LGITVMEKPFTVDFLRDADEIIVTSSSNFCLHACEFEGKPAGGKDPATLKAIQDEVLKEFYDYTGCESLWG' A
#
# COMPACT_ATOMS: atom_id res chain seq x y z
N LEU A 1 -0.45 -11.02 -8.10
CA LEU A 1 0.59 -10.05 -8.53
C LEU A 1 1.99 -10.64 -8.73
N GLY A 2 2.37 -11.76 -8.09
CA GLY A 2 3.73 -12.35 -8.29
C GLY A 2 4.87 -11.55 -7.63
N ILE A 3 4.52 -10.62 -6.73
CA ILE A 3 5.46 -9.82 -5.95
C ILE A 3 6.11 -10.71 -4.89
N THR A 4 7.42 -10.62 -4.72
CA THR A 4 8.14 -11.37 -3.68
C THR A 4 7.76 -10.85 -2.30
N VAL A 5 7.46 -11.75 -1.37
CA VAL A 5 7.04 -11.41 0.00
C VAL A 5 8.14 -11.76 0.99
N MET A 6 8.39 -10.84 1.93
CA MET A 6 9.32 -11.03 3.04
C MET A 6 8.73 -10.43 4.31
N GLU A 7 8.39 -11.27 5.29
CA GLU A 7 7.90 -10.83 6.59
C GLU A 7 9.04 -10.87 7.60
N LYS A 8 9.50 -9.68 8.01
CA LYS A 8 10.49 -9.50 9.08
C LYS A 8 10.42 -8.07 9.59
N PRO A 9 10.99 -7.78 10.78
CA PRO A 9 11.27 -6.42 11.19
C PRO A 9 12.28 -5.76 10.24
N PHE A 10 12.05 -4.49 9.90
CA PHE A 10 12.96 -3.65 9.13
C PHE A 10 13.44 -2.46 9.98
N THR A 11 14.57 -1.87 9.60
CA THR A 11 15.11 -0.68 10.27
C THR A 11 14.38 0.58 9.80
N VAL A 12 14.50 1.67 10.56
CA VAL A 12 13.95 2.98 10.15
C VAL A 12 14.64 3.52 8.90
N ASP A 13 15.92 3.22 8.70
CA ASP A 13 16.63 3.63 7.48
C ASP A 13 16.06 2.92 6.24
N PHE A 14 15.71 1.64 6.38
CA PHE A 14 15.00 0.92 5.31
C PHE A 14 13.66 1.59 4.95
N LEU A 15 12.91 2.07 5.97
CA LEU A 15 11.67 2.81 5.74
C LEU A 15 11.89 4.12 4.99
N ARG A 16 12.93 4.89 5.34
CA ARG A 16 13.25 6.17 4.67
C ARG A 16 13.61 5.99 3.20
N ASP A 17 14.30 4.89 2.88
CA ASP A 17 14.78 4.61 1.53
C ASP A 17 13.78 3.82 0.68
N ALA A 18 12.68 3.33 1.27
CA ALA A 18 11.66 2.54 0.59
C ALA A 18 11.14 3.22 -0.68
N ASP A 19 10.89 2.41 -1.72
CA ASP A 19 10.30 2.89 -2.97
C ASP A 19 8.83 3.26 -2.79
N GLU A 20 8.11 2.46 -2.00
CA GLU A 20 6.72 2.68 -1.65
C GLU A 20 6.49 2.31 -0.18
N ILE A 21 5.61 3.08 0.48
CA ILE A 21 5.21 2.83 1.87
C ILE A 21 3.69 2.75 1.90
N ILE A 22 3.19 1.60 2.35
CA ILE A 22 1.76 1.32 2.44
C ILE A 22 1.39 1.09 3.90
N VAL A 23 0.36 1.82 4.35
CA VAL A 23 -0.28 1.61 5.66
C VAL A 23 -1.64 0.98 5.43
N THR A 24 -1.87 -0.19 6.01
CA THR A 24 -3.14 -0.92 5.89
C THR A 24 -3.89 -0.92 7.21
N SER A 25 -5.18 -0.58 7.17
CA SER A 25 -6.11 -0.77 8.28
C SER A 25 -7.44 -1.28 7.75
N SER A 26 -8.34 -1.76 8.63
CA SER A 26 -9.67 -2.20 8.21
C SER A 26 -10.50 -1.10 7.55
N SER A 27 -10.22 0.17 7.87
CA SER A 27 -10.96 1.32 7.32
C SER A 27 -10.29 1.93 6.09
N ASN A 28 -8.98 1.76 5.94
CA ASN A 28 -8.19 2.37 4.87
C ASN A 28 -7.35 1.29 4.20
N PHE A 29 -7.83 0.81 3.05
CA PHE A 29 -7.07 -0.12 2.23
C PHE A 29 -5.89 0.59 1.59
N CYS A 30 -4.70 0.05 1.81
CA CYS A 30 -3.45 0.42 1.14
C CYS A 30 -3.22 1.94 1.04
N LEU A 31 -3.28 2.64 2.18
CA LEU A 31 -2.99 4.07 2.24
C LEU A 31 -1.52 4.30 1.88
N HIS A 32 -1.29 5.14 0.88
CA HIS A 32 0.05 5.54 0.50
C HIS A 32 0.59 6.59 1.48
N ALA A 33 1.78 6.33 2.04
CA ALA A 33 2.55 7.31 2.79
C ALA A 33 3.71 7.82 1.92
N CYS A 34 3.71 9.12 1.63
CA CYS A 34 4.72 9.79 0.80
C CYS A 34 5.69 10.68 1.61
N GLU A 35 5.55 10.69 2.94
CA GLU A 35 6.36 11.48 3.86
C GLU A 35 6.61 10.69 5.14
N PHE A 36 7.84 10.79 5.66
CA PHE A 36 8.22 10.29 6.97
C PHE A 36 9.08 11.34 7.68
N GLU A 37 8.68 11.75 8.88
CA GLU A 37 9.36 12.80 9.68
C GLU A 37 9.57 14.13 8.92
N GLY A 38 8.57 14.58 8.14
CA GLY A 38 8.69 15.83 7.38
C GLY A 38 9.57 15.74 6.14
N LYS A 39 10.04 14.54 5.77
CA LYS A 39 10.90 14.30 4.61
C LYS A 39 10.22 13.36 3.62
N PRO A 40 10.45 13.54 2.31
CA PRO A 40 9.94 12.61 1.30
C PRO A 40 10.42 11.17 1.56
N ALA A 41 9.50 10.21 1.54
CA ALA A 41 9.75 8.77 1.62
C ALA A 41 8.62 8.03 0.90
N GLY A 42 8.92 7.01 0.09
CA GLY A 42 7.94 6.41 -0.82
C GLY A 42 7.75 7.20 -2.14
N GLY A 43 6.77 6.79 -2.96
CA GLY A 43 6.41 7.45 -4.22
C GLY A 43 7.35 7.24 -5.41
N LYS A 44 8.22 6.22 -5.37
CA LYS A 44 9.20 5.91 -6.43
C LYS A 44 8.71 4.83 -7.41
N ASP A 45 7.70 4.05 -7.03
CA ASP A 45 7.07 2.99 -7.84
C ASP A 45 5.53 3.03 -7.74
N PRO A 46 4.91 4.09 -8.30
CA PRO A 46 3.45 4.24 -8.25
C PRO A 46 2.71 3.13 -9.02
N ALA A 47 3.38 2.44 -9.95
CA ALA A 47 2.78 1.35 -10.72
C ALA A 47 2.54 0.12 -9.84
N THR A 48 3.54 -0.30 -9.06
CA THR A 48 3.40 -1.42 -8.12
C THR A 48 2.40 -1.08 -7.00
N LEU A 49 2.44 0.14 -6.46
CA LEU A 49 1.46 0.62 -5.49
C LEU A 49 0.03 0.49 -6.01
N LYS A 50 -0.24 0.98 -7.23
CA LYS A 50 -1.57 0.95 -7.83
C LYS A 50 -2.04 -0.48 -8.09
N ALA A 51 -1.14 -1.37 -8.54
CA ALA A 51 -1.47 -2.77 -8.75
C ALA A 51 -1.88 -3.48 -7.44
N ILE A 52 -1.19 -3.19 -6.32
CA ILE A 52 -1.57 -3.71 -5.00
C ILE A 52 -2.93 -3.15 -4.56
N GLN A 53 -3.15 -1.85 -4.72
CA GLN A 53 -4.43 -1.22 -4.38
C GLN A 53 -5.59 -1.82 -5.17
N ASP A 54 -5.43 -2.00 -6.48
CA ASP A 54 -6.46 -2.54 -7.36
C ASP A 54 -6.81 -3.98 -7.01
N GLU A 55 -5.82 -4.83 -6.72
CA GLU A 55 -6.07 -6.23 -6.36
C GLU A 55 -6.82 -6.34 -5.02
N VAL A 56 -6.44 -5.53 -4.01
CA VAL A 56 -7.12 -5.52 -2.70
C VAL A 56 -8.57 -5.02 -2.83
N LEU A 57 -8.81 -3.98 -3.64
CA LEU A 57 -10.15 -3.48 -3.90
C LEU A 57 -11.00 -4.51 -4.65
N LYS A 58 -10.41 -5.15 -5.67
CA LYS A 58 -11.07 -6.23 -6.41
C LYS A 58 -11.47 -7.37 -5.47
N GLU A 59 -10.55 -7.84 -4.63
CA GLU A 59 -10.84 -8.88 -3.63
C GLU A 59 -12.00 -8.47 -2.70
N PHE A 60 -11.98 -7.22 -2.22
CA PHE A 60 -13.05 -6.70 -1.37
C PHE A 60 -14.41 -6.65 -2.09
N TYR A 61 -14.46 -6.19 -3.33
CA TYR A 61 -15.71 -6.12 -4.10
C TYR A 61 -16.23 -7.51 -4.45
N ASP A 62 -15.35 -8.43 -4.86
CA ASP A 62 -15.70 -9.82 -5.15
C ASP A 62 -16.29 -10.52 -3.91
N TYR A 63 -15.75 -10.23 -2.72
CA TYR A 63 -16.22 -10.81 -1.46
C TYR A 63 -17.52 -10.20 -0.95
N THR A 64 -17.66 -8.87 -1.04
CA THR A 64 -18.79 -8.13 -0.42
C THR A 64 -19.96 -7.88 -1.36
N GLY A 65 -19.75 -7.94 -2.67
CA GLY A 65 -20.73 -7.49 -3.68
C GLY A 65 -20.93 -5.98 -3.70
N CYS A 66 -20.07 -5.22 -3.02
CA CYS A 66 -20.10 -3.75 -3.04
C CYS A 66 -19.54 -3.24 -4.37
N GLU A 67 -20.14 -2.20 -4.95
CA GLU A 67 -19.70 -1.63 -6.24
C GLU A 67 -18.80 -0.39 -6.08
N SER A 68 -18.82 0.26 -4.91
CA SER A 68 -17.95 1.39 -4.59
C SER A 68 -17.70 1.51 -3.07
N LEU A 69 -16.49 1.92 -2.69
CA LEU A 69 -16.17 2.23 -1.28
C LEU A 69 -16.64 3.63 -0.85
N TRP A 70 -16.92 4.47 -1.84
CA TRP A 70 -17.37 5.84 -1.66
C TRP A 70 -18.70 5.93 -2.39
N GLY A 71 -19.78 6.06 -1.61
CA GLY A 71 -21.12 6.33 -2.15
C GLY A 71 -21.23 7.75 -2.69
#